data_AF-A0A0F9C8R7-F1
#
_entry.id   AF-A0A0F9C8R7-F1
#
_cell.length_a   1.000
_cell.length_b   1.000
_cell.length_c   1.000
_cell.angle_alpha   90.00
_cell.angle_beta   90.00
_cell.angle_gamma   90.00
#
_symmetry.space_group_name_H-M   'P 1'
#
loop_
_entity.id
_entity.type
_entity.pdbx_description
1 polymer ?
#
loop_
_entity_poly.entity_id
_entity_poly.type
_entity_poly.pdbx_seq_one_letter_code
_entity_poly.pdbx_strand_id
1 'polypeptide(L)'
;MKKVYSMPPLDHVTRDSAGGIAQVVLNIAPFLPEFGWEITPNIDDSDIVAVHATDQIKADVLHCHGLYPTGEPSYDGSRVPQEINRRVIEAARQTPFLTVPSEWVADIFRRDMHIAPTVTNWAVNLEEWEHDGSHDNYVLWNKNRTEGVCTPKWINMLAEKEPNTQFVSTFGNDGMKNLRLIGKVSHDLMCDIVKRAAVYLATTKETGDIGSREALAAG
;
A
#
# COMPACT_ATOMS: atom_id res chain seq x y z
N MET A 1 -3.99 27.97 11.01
CA MET A 1 -3.98 26.54 10.65
C MET A 1 -2.56 26.05 10.86
N LYS A 2 -2.38 24.86 11.44
CA LYS A 2 -1.03 24.26 11.58
C LYS A 2 -0.65 23.56 10.29
N LYS A 3 0.65 23.47 10.01
CA LYS A 3 1.19 22.91 8.77
C LYS A 3 1.95 21.63 9.03
N VAL A 4 1.67 20.60 8.23
CA VAL A 4 2.44 19.35 8.21
C VAL A 4 3.10 19.18 6.86
N TYR A 5 4.40 18.92 6.84
CA TYR A 5 5.05 18.44 5.63
C TYR A 5 4.90 16.93 5.55
N SER A 6 4.43 16.42 4.41
CA SER A 6 4.32 14.99 4.14
C SER A 6 5.44 14.55 3.18
N MET A 7 6.09 13.43 3.47
CA MET A 7 6.88 12.68 2.50
C MET A 7 6.20 11.33 2.22
N PRO A 8 5.82 11.03 0.97
CA PRO A 8 5.98 11.86 -0.23
C PRO A 8 5.12 13.14 -0.19
N PRO A 9 5.56 14.23 -0.86
CA PRO A 9 4.80 15.48 -0.96
C PRO A 9 3.47 15.31 -1.70
N LEU A 10 2.48 16.12 -1.34
CA LEU A 10 1.13 16.04 -1.92
C LEU A 10 1.13 16.22 -3.45
N ASP A 11 1.95 17.12 -3.98
CA ASP A 11 2.06 17.38 -5.42
C ASP A 11 2.68 16.18 -6.18
N HIS A 12 3.60 15.45 -5.54
CA HIS A 12 4.17 14.22 -6.09
C HIS A 12 3.10 13.13 -6.16
N VAL A 13 2.40 12.83 -5.07
CA VAL A 13 1.39 11.76 -5.05
C VAL A 13 0.17 12.07 -5.93
N THR A 14 -0.14 13.35 -6.14
CA THR A 14 -1.18 13.76 -7.09
C THR A 14 -0.79 13.43 -8.54
N ARG A 15 0.52 13.45 -8.87
CA ARG A 15 1.02 13.11 -10.22
C ARG A 15 1.19 11.60 -10.45
N ASP A 16 1.52 10.82 -9.43
CA ASP A 16 1.55 9.34 -9.47
C ASP A 16 0.75 8.75 -8.31
N SER A 17 -0.57 8.67 -8.52
CA SER A 17 -1.52 8.21 -7.50
C SER A 17 -1.65 6.69 -7.42
N ALA A 18 -0.99 5.93 -8.29
CA ALA A 18 -1.21 4.48 -8.40
C ALA A 18 -0.55 3.66 -7.27
N GLY A 19 0.24 4.28 -6.40
CA GLY A 19 0.89 3.63 -5.27
C GLY A 19 0.06 3.64 -3.99
N GLY A 20 0.15 2.59 -3.17
CA GLY A 20 -0.56 2.54 -1.88
C GLY A 20 -0.19 3.68 -0.93
N ILE A 21 1.09 4.07 -0.85
CA ILE A 21 1.50 5.25 -0.06
C ILE A 21 0.88 6.53 -0.63
N ALA A 22 0.83 6.67 -1.95
CA ALA A 22 0.23 7.82 -2.60
C ALA A 22 -1.25 7.96 -2.21
N GLN A 23 -1.98 6.84 -2.24
CA GLN A 23 -3.38 6.80 -1.79
C GLN A 23 -3.54 7.15 -0.32
N VAL A 24 -2.67 6.69 0.58
CA VAL A 24 -2.73 7.09 2.00
C VAL A 24 -2.61 8.61 2.15
N VAL A 25 -1.64 9.25 1.49
CA VAL A 25 -1.46 10.71 1.59
C VAL A 25 -2.64 11.47 0.99
N LEU A 26 -3.13 11.03 -0.19
CA LEU A 26 -4.28 11.64 -0.86
C LEU A 26 -5.57 11.53 -0.06
N ASN A 27 -5.77 10.42 0.66
CA ASN A 27 -6.98 10.18 1.45
C ASN A 27 -6.92 10.86 2.83
N ILE A 28 -5.74 11.09 3.40
CA ILE A 28 -5.61 11.82 4.68
C ILE A 28 -5.78 13.33 4.47
N ALA A 29 -5.27 13.87 3.35
CA ALA A 29 -5.22 15.31 3.08
C ALA A 29 -6.57 16.04 3.27
N PRO A 30 -7.71 15.54 2.78
CA PRO A 30 -9.02 16.20 2.94
C PRO A 30 -9.52 16.30 4.39
N PHE A 31 -9.12 15.38 5.27
CA PHE A 31 -9.60 15.34 6.65
C PHE A 31 -8.76 16.20 7.61
N LEU A 32 -7.49 16.48 7.27
CA LEU A 32 -6.59 17.27 8.13
C LEU A 32 -7.17 18.64 8.56
N PRO A 33 -7.88 19.40 7.71
CA PRO A 33 -8.48 20.68 8.10
C PRO A 33 -9.48 20.57 9.26
N GLU A 34 -10.20 19.46 9.38
CA GLU A 34 -11.13 19.21 10.49
C GLU A 34 -10.40 19.13 11.85
N PHE A 35 -9.13 18.76 11.81
CA PHE A 35 -8.24 18.73 12.97
C PHE A 35 -7.35 19.98 13.09
N GLY A 36 -7.59 21.00 12.25
CA GLY A 36 -6.83 22.26 12.25
C GLY A 36 -5.46 22.19 11.57
N TRP A 37 -5.24 21.19 10.72
CA TRP A 37 -3.99 20.96 9.98
C TRP A 37 -4.17 21.11 8.46
N GLU A 38 -3.09 21.46 7.77
CA GLU A 38 -2.99 21.41 6.30
C GLU A 38 -1.64 20.88 5.86
N ILE A 39 -1.58 20.25 4.69
CA ILE A 39 -0.30 19.83 4.10
C ILE A 39 0.39 21.02 3.45
N THR A 40 1.66 21.24 3.80
CA THR A 40 2.52 22.24 3.14
C THR A 40 3.47 21.57 2.14
N PRO A 41 3.70 22.17 0.95
CA PRO A 41 4.70 21.69 0.00
C PRO A 41 6.14 22.01 0.44
N ASN A 42 6.31 22.93 1.40
CA ASN A 42 7.60 23.37 1.88
C ASN A 42 7.84 22.87 3.32
N ILE A 43 8.94 22.14 3.50
CA ILE A 43 9.35 21.60 4.81
C ILE A 43 9.72 22.70 5.80
N ASP A 44 10.29 23.81 5.33
CA ASP A 44 10.71 24.92 6.19
C ASP A 44 9.52 25.70 6.78
N ASP A 45 8.34 25.58 6.15
CA ASP A 45 7.09 26.19 6.61
C ASP A 45 6.26 25.25 7.50
N SER A 46 6.75 24.04 7.79
CA SER A 46 6.01 23.02 8.53
C SER A 46 6.19 23.15 10.05
N ASP A 47 5.10 22.91 10.80
CA ASP A 47 5.15 22.74 12.25
C ASP A 47 5.63 21.33 12.64
N ILE A 48 5.33 20.33 11.79
CA ILE A 48 5.80 18.95 11.93
C ILE A 48 6.11 18.31 10.57
N VAL A 49 6.99 17.31 10.59
CA VAL A 49 7.34 16.47 9.44
C VAL A 49 6.78 15.05 9.63
N ALA A 50 5.90 14.63 8.72
CA ALA A 50 5.32 13.29 8.66
C ALA A 50 5.89 12.52 7.44
N VAL A 51 6.41 11.32 7.68
CA VAL A 51 7.09 10.51 6.66
C VAL A 51 6.43 9.16 6.50
N HIS A 52 6.25 8.71 5.27
CA HIS A 52 5.75 7.38 4.94
C HIS A 52 6.89 6.44 4.49
N ALA A 53 6.96 5.27 5.15
CA ALA A 53 7.91 4.19 4.94
C ALA A 53 9.38 4.49 5.30
N THR A 54 10.07 5.29 4.50
CA THR A 54 11.51 5.56 4.67
C THR A 54 11.92 6.77 3.86
N ASP A 55 12.48 7.76 4.54
CA ASP A 55 13.34 8.77 3.92
C ASP A 55 14.55 9.07 4.83
N GLN A 56 15.50 9.83 4.31
CA GLN A 56 16.68 10.27 5.06
C GLN A 56 16.46 11.62 5.75
N ILE A 57 15.21 12.10 5.83
CA ILE A 57 14.91 13.34 6.55
C ILE A 57 14.47 13.00 7.98
N LYS A 58 14.71 13.94 8.89
CA LYS A 58 14.29 13.79 10.27
C LYS A 58 12.77 13.98 10.34
N ALA A 59 12.07 12.97 10.83
CA ALA A 59 10.61 12.97 10.96
C ALA A 59 10.16 13.17 12.41
N ASP A 60 9.15 13.99 12.63
CA ASP A 60 8.41 14.06 13.90
C ASP A 60 7.43 12.88 14.03
N VAL A 61 6.88 12.43 12.90
CA VAL A 61 6.00 11.27 12.79
C VAL A 61 6.47 10.35 11.66
N LEU A 62 6.74 9.08 11.97
CA LEU A 62 6.99 8.04 10.97
C LEU A 62 5.77 7.13 10.83
N HIS A 63 5.12 7.17 9.67
CA HIS A 63 4.14 6.20 9.22
C HIS A 63 4.88 5.00 8.61
N CYS A 64 5.24 4.03 9.46
CA CYS A 64 6.01 2.86 9.06
C CYS A 64 5.09 1.74 8.55
N HIS A 65 5.31 1.30 7.32
CA HIS A 65 4.55 0.23 6.68
C HIS A 65 5.12 -1.17 6.92
N GLY A 66 6.05 -1.30 7.88
CA GLY A 66 6.73 -2.53 8.26
C GLY A 66 8.13 -2.68 7.68
N LEU A 67 8.68 -3.89 7.80
CA LEU A 67 10.00 -4.26 7.30
C LEU A 67 9.89 -5.21 6.12
N TYR A 68 10.85 -5.15 5.22
CA TYR A 68 10.98 -6.10 4.12
C TYR A 68 11.38 -7.48 4.66
N PRO A 69 10.73 -8.57 4.21
CA PRO A 69 11.07 -9.92 4.64
C PRO A 69 12.40 -10.35 4.02
N THR A 70 13.49 -10.30 4.79
CA THR A 70 14.85 -10.58 4.28
C THR A 70 15.10 -12.04 3.90
N GLY A 71 14.16 -12.95 4.21
CA GLY A 71 14.20 -14.36 3.84
C GLY A 71 13.40 -14.71 2.57
N GLU A 72 12.80 -13.73 1.90
CA GLU A 72 12.04 -13.94 0.66
C GLU A 72 12.99 -14.43 -0.47
N PRO A 73 12.76 -15.63 -1.05
CA PRO A 73 13.64 -16.20 -2.07
C PRO A 73 13.88 -15.30 -3.28
N SER A 74 12.90 -14.47 -3.67
CA SER A 74 13.05 -13.54 -4.80
C SER A 74 14.18 -12.51 -4.62
N TYR A 75 14.67 -12.32 -3.40
CA TYR A 75 15.78 -11.41 -3.13
C TYR A 75 17.15 -12.02 -3.40
N ASP A 76 17.27 -13.31 -3.75
CA ASP A 76 18.48 -14.01 -4.26
C ASP A 76 19.85 -13.39 -3.87
N GLY A 77 20.20 -13.46 -2.58
CA GLY A 77 21.48 -12.96 -2.05
C GLY A 77 21.64 -11.43 -2.02
N SER A 78 20.65 -10.67 -2.51
CA SER A 78 20.60 -9.21 -2.44
C SER A 78 20.60 -8.73 -1.00
N ARG A 79 21.41 -7.70 -0.74
CA ARG A 79 21.46 -6.98 0.55
C ARG A 79 20.50 -5.79 0.60
N VAL A 80 19.75 -5.54 -0.48
CA VAL A 80 18.86 -4.38 -0.60
C VAL A 80 17.76 -4.39 0.49
N PRO A 81 17.04 -5.48 0.75
CA PRO A 81 16.04 -5.52 1.83
C PRO A 81 16.63 -5.19 3.21
N GLN A 82 17.84 -5.68 3.49
CA GLN A 82 18.55 -5.44 4.75
C GLN A 82 18.95 -3.97 4.87
N GLU A 83 19.45 -3.36 3.79
CA GLU A 83 19.83 -1.94 3.76
C GLU A 83 18.60 -1.03 3.91
N ILE A 84 17.48 -1.36 3.26
CA ILE A 84 16.23 -0.61 3.43
C ILE A 84 15.72 -0.77 4.88
N ASN A 85 15.70 -2.00 5.41
CA ASN A 85 15.31 -2.23 6.80
C ASN A 85 16.19 -1.47 7.78
N ARG A 86 17.51 -1.40 7.55
CA ARG A 86 18.43 -0.59 8.37
C ARG A 86 17.97 0.86 8.43
N ARG A 87 17.63 1.46 7.28
CA ARG A 87 17.14 2.85 7.20
C ARG A 87 15.80 3.04 7.91
N VAL A 88 14.86 2.12 7.73
CA VAL A 88 13.55 2.16 8.42
C VAL A 88 13.74 2.07 9.93
N ILE A 89 14.63 1.19 10.40
CA ILE A 89 14.93 1.02 11.83
C ILE A 89 15.61 2.26 12.40
N GLU A 90 16.54 2.86 11.67
CA GLU A 90 17.20 4.10 12.08
C GLU A 90 16.20 5.27 12.18
N ALA A 91 15.33 5.43 11.19
CA ALA A 91 14.27 6.44 11.23
C ALA A 91 13.31 6.20 12.41
N ALA A 92 12.89 4.96 12.64
CA ALA A 92 12.02 4.57 13.75
C ALA A 92 12.64 4.85 15.12
N ARG A 93 13.98 4.76 15.26
CA ARG A 93 14.69 5.07 16.51
C ARG A 93 14.85 6.56 16.77
N GLN A 94 14.79 7.39 15.72
CA GLN A 94 15.02 8.83 15.80
C GLN A 94 13.72 9.63 15.87
N THR A 95 12.60 9.04 15.44
CA THR A 95 11.31 9.72 15.42
C THR A 95 10.64 9.72 16.80
N PRO A 96 10.05 10.84 17.24
CA PRO A 96 9.24 10.89 18.45
C PRO A 96 7.98 10.02 18.39
N PHE A 97 7.34 9.93 17.22
CA PHE A 97 6.09 9.20 17.05
C PHE A 97 6.17 8.21 15.89
N LEU A 98 5.99 6.93 16.20
CA LEU A 98 5.94 5.85 15.22
C LEU A 98 4.51 5.31 15.14
N THR A 99 3.94 5.28 13.94
CA THR A 99 2.67 4.58 13.68
C THR A 99 2.90 3.40 12.76
N VAL A 100 2.15 2.31 12.97
CA VAL A 100 2.21 1.11 12.12
C VAL A 100 0.80 0.60 11.80
N PRO A 101 0.61 -0.13 10.69
CA PRO A 101 -0.73 -0.45 10.18
C PRO A 101 -1.41 -1.66 10.82
N SER A 102 -0.73 -2.40 11.69
CA SER A 102 -1.28 -3.56 12.36
C SER A 102 -0.46 -3.96 13.58
N GLU A 103 -1.09 -4.71 14.50
CA GLU A 103 -0.41 -5.32 15.65
C GLU A 103 0.71 -6.27 15.20
N TRP A 104 0.53 -6.97 14.07
CA TRP A 104 1.57 -7.85 13.53
C TRP A 104 2.86 -7.09 13.20
N VAL A 105 2.76 -5.90 12.63
CA VAL A 105 3.94 -5.04 12.42
C VAL A 105 4.45 -4.49 13.74
N ALA A 106 3.55 -4.02 14.62
CA ALA A 106 3.92 -3.45 15.91
C ALA A 106 4.75 -4.40 16.76
N ASP A 107 4.40 -5.68 16.78
CA ASP A 107 5.10 -6.70 17.56
C ASP A 107 6.55 -6.90 17.12
N ILE A 108 6.88 -6.69 15.85
CA ILE A 108 8.26 -6.72 15.37
C ILE A 108 9.07 -5.59 16.02
N PHE A 109 8.53 -4.37 16.04
CA PHE A 109 9.20 -3.22 16.65
C PHE A 109 9.29 -3.35 18.18
N ARG A 110 8.22 -3.82 18.83
CA ARG A 110 8.20 -4.01 20.29
C ARG A 110 9.21 -5.06 20.71
N ARG A 111 9.20 -6.22 20.06
CA ARG A 111 10.06 -7.36 20.41
C ARG A 111 11.53 -7.10 20.06
N ASP A 112 11.81 -6.67 18.83
CA ASP A 112 13.19 -6.66 18.31
C ASP A 112 13.90 -5.31 18.51
N MET A 113 13.15 -4.24 18.78
CA MET A 113 13.71 -2.88 18.88
C MET A 113 13.31 -2.16 20.16
N HIS A 114 12.42 -2.74 20.97
CA HIS A 114 11.85 -2.12 22.17
C HIS A 114 11.20 -0.77 21.89
N ILE A 115 10.65 -0.60 20.68
CA ILE A 115 9.87 0.57 20.29
C ILE A 115 8.40 0.19 20.37
N ALA A 116 7.58 1.02 21.02
CA ALA A 116 6.14 0.81 21.14
C ALA A 116 5.40 1.75 20.17
N PRO A 117 5.18 1.33 18.90
CA PRO A 117 4.43 2.15 17.96
C PRO A 117 2.94 2.22 18.33
N THR A 118 2.30 3.29 17.89
CA THR A 118 0.84 3.39 17.87
C THR A 118 0.31 2.60 16.66
N VAL A 119 -0.65 1.72 16.89
CA VAL A 119 -1.28 0.98 15.79
C VAL A 119 -2.42 1.82 15.22
N THR A 120 -2.27 2.20 13.95
CA THR A 120 -3.28 2.92 13.18
C THR A 120 -3.57 2.11 11.93
N ASN A 121 -4.67 1.35 11.95
CA ASN A 121 -5.06 0.52 10.82
C ASN A 121 -5.36 1.39 9.58
N TRP A 122 -4.89 0.96 8.41
CA TRP A 122 -5.40 1.54 7.16
C TRP A 122 -6.89 1.27 7.02
N ALA A 123 -7.59 2.25 6.48
CA ALA A 123 -9.02 2.22 6.23
C ALA A 123 -9.30 2.76 4.82
N VAL A 124 -10.51 2.50 4.34
CA VAL A 124 -11.04 3.00 3.07
C VAL A 124 -12.35 3.72 3.37
N ASN A 125 -12.67 4.75 2.58
CA ASN A 125 -13.93 5.47 2.70
C ASN A 125 -15.07 4.64 2.10
N LEU A 126 -15.94 4.04 2.93
CA LEU A 126 -16.99 3.14 2.46
C LEU A 126 -17.90 3.76 1.39
N GLU A 127 -18.22 5.05 1.51
CA GLU A 127 -19.10 5.75 0.57
C GLU A 127 -18.51 5.79 -0.85
N GLU A 128 -17.18 5.83 -0.98
CA GLU A 128 -16.50 5.76 -2.28
C GLU A 128 -16.59 4.38 -2.92
N TRP A 129 -16.81 3.35 -2.12
CA TRP A 129 -16.86 1.95 -2.56
C TRP A 129 -18.26 1.42 -2.80
N GLU A 130 -19.31 2.15 -2.38
CA GLU A 130 -20.69 1.79 -2.69
C GLU A 130 -20.94 1.69 -4.20
N HIS A 131 -21.71 0.67 -4.59
CA HIS A 131 -22.25 0.50 -5.94
C HIS A 131 -23.48 -0.40 -5.94
N ASP A 132 -24.29 -0.31 -6.99
CA ASP A 132 -25.50 -1.13 -7.22
C ASP A 132 -25.31 -2.17 -8.34
N GLY A 133 -24.14 -2.17 -8.98
CA GLY A 133 -23.81 -3.06 -10.09
C GLY A 133 -23.54 -4.51 -9.65
N SER A 134 -23.82 -5.46 -10.54
CA SER A 134 -23.37 -6.85 -10.41
C SER A 134 -21.88 -6.97 -10.74
N HIS A 135 -21.22 -7.97 -10.15
CA HIS A 135 -19.88 -8.37 -10.59
C HIS A 135 -19.88 -8.97 -12.01
N ASP A 136 -18.76 -8.85 -12.72
CA ASP A 136 -18.57 -9.36 -14.08
C ASP A 136 -17.98 -10.79 -14.11
N ASN A 137 -18.11 -11.56 -13.02
CA ASN A 137 -17.73 -12.98 -12.91
C ASN A 137 -16.24 -13.28 -13.18
N TYR A 138 -15.34 -12.40 -12.76
CA TYR A 138 -13.90 -12.66 -12.83
C TYR A 138 -13.22 -12.59 -11.46
N VAL A 139 -12.07 -13.26 -11.36
CA VAL A 139 -11.15 -13.16 -10.24
C VAL A 139 -10.13 -12.06 -10.54
N LEU A 140 -9.99 -11.09 -9.64
CA LEU A 140 -9.05 -9.99 -9.76
C LEU A 140 -7.78 -10.27 -8.97
N TRP A 141 -6.62 -10.11 -9.62
CA TRP A 141 -5.34 -9.95 -8.95
C TRP A 141 -4.70 -8.64 -9.39
N ASN A 142 -4.47 -7.70 -8.48
CA ASN A 142 -3.85 -6.42 -8.82
C ASN A 142 -2.64 -6.13 -7.92
N LYS A 143 -1.51 -5.85 -8.57
CA LYS A 143 -0.30 -5.31 -7.93
C LYS A 143 0.28 -4.19 -8.79
N ASN A 144 1.10 -3.34 -8.20
CA ASN A 144 1.70 -2.19 -8.88
C ASN A 144 3.13 -2.43 -9.40
N ARG A 145 3.69 -3.61 -9.12
CA ARG A 145 5.02 -4.07 -9.58
C ARG A 145 5.03 -5.59 -9.72
N THR A 146 6.15 -6.17 -10.15
CA THR A 146 6.24 -7.62 -10.46
C THR A 146 7.24 -8.40 -9.59
N GLU A 147 7.99 -7.71 -8.73
CA GLU A 147 9.05 -8.29 -7.91
C GLU A 147 8.58 -8.58 -6.48
N GLY A 148 9.28 -9.51 -5.82
CA GLY A 148 9.02 -9.85 -4.42
C GLY A 148 7.62 -10.38 -4.17
N VAL A 149 7.01 -9.84 -3.13
CA VAL A 149 5.62 -10.10 -2.73
C VAL A 149 4.57 -9.75 -3.78
N CYS A 150 4.95 -9.07 -4.88
CA CYS A 150 4.07 -8.71 -5.98
C CYS A 150 4.25 -9.62 -7.22
N THR A 151 4.80 -10.82 -7.05
CA THR A 151 5.06 -11.72 -8.18
C THR A 151 3.76 -12.23 -8.85
N PRO A 152 3.64 -12.14 -10.19
CA PRO A 152 2.48 -12.68 -10.92
C PRO A 152 2.53 -14.21 -11.08
N LYS A 153 3.56 -14.88 -10.56
CA LYS A 153 3.70 -16.34 -10.61
C LYS A 153 2.43 -17.05 -10.14
N TRP A 154 1.83 -16.56 -9.06
CA TRP A 154 0.68 -17.21 -8.42
C TRP A 154 -0.59 -17.12 -9.28
N ILE A 155 -0.86 -15.96 -9.89
CA ILE A 155 -2.01 -15.81 -10.78
C ILE A 155 -1.83 -16.60 -12.07
N ASN A 156 -0.61 -16.66 -12.63
CA ASN A 156 -0.31 -17.50 -13.79
C ASN A 156 -0.57 -18.98 -13.50
N MET A 157 -0.06 -19.48 -12.37
CA MET A 157 -0.29 -20.87 -11.95
C MET A 157 -1.77 -21.20 -11.74
N LEU A 158 -2.56 -20.24 -11.22
CA LEU A 158 -3.98 -20.43 -11.01
C LEU A 158 -4.75 -20.43 -12.34
N ALA A 159 -4.45 -19.50 -13.24
CA ALA A 159 -5.06 -19.42 -14.56
C ALA A 159 -4.81 -20.69 -15.41
N GLU A 160 -3.61 -21.27 -15.33
CA GLU A 160 -3.28 -22.55 -15.98
C GLU A 160 -4.09 -23.74 -15.42
N LYS A 161 -4.34 -23.75 -14.11
CA LYS A 161 -5.06 -24.84 -13.42
C LYS A 161 -6.58 -24.73 -13.57
N GLU A 162 -7.10 -23.53 -13.73
CA GLU A 162 -8.53 -23.24 -13.79
C GLU A 162 -8.92 -22.62 -15.15
N PRO A 163 -8.82 -23.37 -16.27
CA PRO A 163 -8.98 -22.82 -17.62
C PRO A 163 -10.38 -22.28 -17.93
N ASN A 164 -11.38 -22.62 -17.11
CA ASN A 164 -12.76 -22.16 -17.26
C ASN A 164 -13.10 -20.93 -16.42
N THR A 165 -12.18 -20.49 -15.55
CA THR A 165 -12.35 -19.30 -14.69
C THR A 165 -11.71 -18.09 -15.36
N GLN A 166 -12.44 -16.97 -15.42
CA GLN A 166 -11.91 -15.72 -15.96
C GLN A 166 -11.08 -14.99 -14.90
N PHE A 167 -9.89 -14.56 -15.28
CA PHE A 167 -8.98 -13.79 -14.44
C PHE A 167 -8.71 -12.43 -15.09
N VAL A 168 -8.69 -11.38 -14.26
CA VAL A 168 -8.20 -10.05 -14.62
C VAL A 168 -6.97 -9.78 -13.77
N SER A 169 -5.88 -9.36 -14.41
CA SER A 169 -4.61 -9.17 -13.72
C SER A 169 -3.85 -7.95 -14.22
N THR A 170 -3.19 -7.21 -13.33
CA THR A 170 -2.27 -6.13 -13.76
C THR A 170 -1.07 -6.69 -14.52
N PHE A 171 -0.52 -7.82 -14.07
CA PHE A 171 0.65 -8.47 -14.66
C PHE A 171 0.48 -9.99 -14.75
N GLY A 172 1.13 -10.62 -15.72
CA GLY A 172 1.01 -12.07 -15.92
C GLY A 172 1.66 -12.52 -17.22
N ASN A 173 1.47 -13.80 -17.54
CA ASN A 173 1.87 -14.38 -18.81
C ASN A 173 0.82 -14.04 -19.88
N ASP A 174 1.27 -13.50 -21.01
CA ASP A 174 0.39 -13.22 -22.15
C ASP A 174 0.01 -14.52 -22.89
N GLY A 175 -1.06 -14.46 -23.70
CA GLY A 175 -1.51 -15.56 -24.55
C GLY A 175 -2.43 -16.59 -23.89
N MET A 176 -2.70 -16.46 -22.59
CA MET A 176 -3.68 -17.30 -21.88
C MET A 176 -5.11 -16.82 -22.19
N LYS A 177 -5.98 -17.72 -22.65
CA LYS A 177 -7.35 -17.38 -23.07
C LYS A 177 -8.27 -16.89 -21.95
N ASN A 178 -7.94 -17.23 -20.70
CA ASN A 178 -8.73 -16.94 -19.51
C ASN A 178 -8.06 -15.92 -18.57
N LEU A 179 -7.00 -15.24 -19.03
CA LEU A 179 -6.29 -14.22 -18.26
C LEU A 179 -6.21 -12.92 -19.08
N ARG A 180 -6.95 -11.90 -18.65
CA ARG A 180 -6.89 -10.56 -19.23
C ARG A 180 -5.86 -9.72 -18.48
N LEU A 181 -4.80 -9.30 -19.18
CA LEU A 181 -3.82 -8.36 -18.65
C LEU A 181 -4.27 -6.91 -18.86
N ILE A 182 -4.30 -6.12 -17.79
CA ILE A 182 -4.71 -4.70 -17.82
C ILE A 182 -3.55 -3.72 -17.64
N GLY A 183 -2.37 -4.20 -17.23
CA GLY A 183 -1.23 -3.34 -16.93
C GLY A 183 -1.41 -2.49 -15.67
N LYS A 184 -0.53 -1.50 -15.48
CA LYS A 184 -0.70 -0.46 -14.46
C LYS A 184 -1.75 0.54 -14.97
N VAL A 185 -2.82 0.73 -14.22
CA VAL A 185 -3.90 1.69 -14.51
C VAL A 185 -3.98 2.76 -13.43
N SER A 186 -4.78 3.82 -13.66
CA SER A 186 -5.08 4.81 -12.63
C SER A 186 -5.86 4.19 -11.47
N HIS A 187 -5.81 4.86 -10.32
CA HIS A 187 -6.59 4.44 -9.15
C HIS A 187 -8.09 4.39 -9.46
N ASP A 188 -8.65 5.44 -10.06
CA ASP A 188 -10.08 5.50 -10.39
C ASP A 188 -10.54 4.32 -11.27
N LEU A 189 -9.76 3.98 -12.29
CA LEU A 189 -10.07 2.83 -13.14
C LEU A 189 -9.92 1.51 -12.37
N MET A 190 -8.93 1.41 -11.47
CA MET A 190 -8.79 0.24 -10.62
C MET A 190 -9.97 0.11 -9.64
N CYS A 191 -10.51 1.20 -9.09
CA CYS A 191 -11.72 1.17 -8.26
C CYS A 191 -12.90 0.56 -9.02
N ASP A 192 -13.15 1.00 -10.25
CA ASP A 192 -14.21 0.44 -11.10
C ASP A 192 -14.03 -1.06 -11.38
N ILE A 193 -12.77 -1.48 -11.56
CA ILE A 193 -12.42 -2.89 -11.76
C ILE A 193 -12.67 -3.67 -10.46
N VAL A 194 -12.15 -3.22 -9.32
CA VAL A 194 -12.37 -3.89 -8.02
C VAL A 194 -13.85 -4.06 -7.71
N LYS A 195 -14.67 -3.02 -7.92
CA LYS A 195 -16.15 -3.07 -7.73
C LYS A 195 -16.86 -4.10 -8.61
N ARG A 196 -16.25 -4.49 -9.74
CA ARG A 196 -16.82 -5.47 -10.68
C ARG A 196 -16.21 -6.86 -10.53
N ALA A 197 -15.22 -7.05 -9.67
CA ALA A 197 -14.64 -8.36 -9.42
C ALA A 197 -15.63 -9.24 -8.64
N ALA A 198 -15.69 -10.53 -8.99
CA ALA A 198 -16.46 -11.50 -8.20
C ALA A 198 -15.64 -12.05 -7.03
N VAL A 199 -14.31 -12.11 -7.20
CA VAL A 199 -13.37 -12.54 -6.16
C VAL A 199 -12.12 -11.67 -6.24
N TYR A 200 -11.70 -11.15 -5.09
CA TYR A 200 -10.39 -10.51 -4.94
C TYR A 200 -9.34 -11.51 -4.48
N LEU A 201 -8.25 -11.64 -5.24
CA LEU A 201 -7.18 -12.59 -4.97
C LEU A 201 -5.98 -11.91 -4.28
N ALA A 202 -5.89 -12.04 -2.97
CA ALA A 202 -4.71 -11.67 -2.20
C ALA A 202 -3.73 -12.85 -2.10
N THR A 203 -2.62 -12.81 -2.84
CA THR A 203 -1.63 -13.90 -2.87
C THR A 203 -0.53 -13.78 -1.81
N THR A 204 -0.53 -12.70 -1.04
CA THR A 204 0.59 -12.36 -0.16
C THR A 204 0.09 -11.87 1.18
N LYS A 205 0.80 -12.27 2.25
CA LYS A 205 0.64 -11.68 3.57
C LYS A 205 1.23 -10.27 3.59
N GLU A 206 0.36 -9.27 3.54
CA GLU A 206 0.73 -7.85 3.57
C GLU A 206 0.60 -7.27 4.99
N THR A 207 1.30 -6.16 5.24
CA THR A 207 1.35 -5.50 6.56
C THR A 207 0.06 -4.75 6.93
N GLY A 208 -0.71 -4.37 5.91
CA GLY A 208 -1.98 -3.67 6.03
C GLY A 208 -2.65 -3.55 4.66
N ASP A 209 -3.00 -4.68 4.05
CA ASP A 209 -3.48 -4.75 2.65
C ASP A 209 -4.65 -3.79 2.38
N ILE A 210 -4.40 -2.71 1.63
CA ILE A 210 -5.44 -1.75 1.23
C ILE A 210 -6.35 -2.39 0.19
N GLY A 211 -5.80 -3.13 -0.78
CA GLY A 211 -6.60 -3.73 -1.87
C GLY A 211 -7.64 -4.74 -1.38
N SER A 212 -7.30 -5.56 -0.37
CA SER A 212 -8.30 -6.43 0.27
C SER A 212 -9.40 -5.65 1.00
N ARG A 213 -9.10 -4.49 1.58
CA ARG A 213 -10.11 -3.64 2.25
C ARG A 213 -11.01 -2.95 1.25
N GLU A 214 -10.45 -2.47 0.15
CA GLU A 214 -11.18 -1.92 -0.98
C GLU A 214 -12.17 -2.95 -1.55
N ALA A 215 -11.71 -4.19 -1.76
CA ALA A 215 -12.57 -5.28 -2.20
C ALA A 215 -13.67 -5.59 -1.17
N LEU A 216 -13.34 -5.68 0.12
CA LEU A 216 -14.34 -5.89 1.18
C LEU A 216 -15.36 -4.74 1.27
N ALA A 217 -14.95 -3.51 0.96
CA ALA A 217 -15.83 -2.35 0.93
C ALA A 217 -16.73 -2.33 -0.31
N ALA A 218 -16.29 -2.91 -1.42
CA ALA A 218 -17.09 -3.10 -2.63
C ALA A 218 -18.18 -4.18 -2.48
N GLY A 219 -17.96 -5.18 -1.61
CA GLY A 219 -18.90 -6.29 -1.37
C GLY A 219 -18.53 -7.57 -2.09
#